data_AF-D8GTZ2-F1
#
_entry.id   AF-D8GTZ2-F1
#
_cell.length_a   1.000
_cell.length_b   1.000
_cell.length_c   1.000
_cell.angle_alpha   90.00
_cell.angle_beta   90.00
_cell.angle_gamma   90.00
#
_symmetry.space_group_name_H-M   'P 1'
#
loop_
_entity.id
_entity.type
_entity.pdbx_description
1 polymer ?
#
loop_
_entity_poly.entity_id
_entity_poly.type
_entity_poly.pdbx_seq_one_letter_code
_entity_poly.pdbx_strand_id
1 'polypeptide(L)' 'MYDFEKMSIPELEKKLAELKDSLEDIEEERSLVLGQRGIHLSSATVGKYEAEIEQINKRINELEELLRKKRCD' A
#
# COMPACT_ATOMS: atom_id res chain seq x y z
N MET A 1 7.23 12.46 5.10
CA MET A 1 5.76 12.57 5.16
C MET A 1 5.32 13.11 3.81
N TYR A 2 4.54 12.35 3.03
CA TYR A 2 4.07 12.82 1.73
C TYR A 2 2.97 13.85 1.95
N ASP A 3 3.13 15.05 1.40
CA ASP A 3 2.15 16.12 1.46
C ASP A 3 1.11 15.93 0.34
N PHE A 4 0.20 14.96 0.50
CA PHE A 4 -0.82 14.67 -0.51
C PHE A 4 -1.73 15.89 -0.76
N GLU A 5 -1.96 16.74 0.26
CA GLU A 5 -2.83 17.91 0.13
C GLU A 5 -2.41 18.89 -0.97
N LYS A 6 -1.10 18.99 -1.25
CA LYS A 6 -0.52 19.88 -2.27
C LYS A 6 -0.63 19.34 -3.70
N MET A 7 -0.94 18.05 -3.86
CA MET A 7 -1.04 17.43 -5.17
C MET A 7 -2.39 17.74 -5.84
N SER A 8 -2.36 17.79 -7.17
CA SER A 8 -3.55 17.87 -8.00
C SER A 8 -4.31 16.53 -8.02
N ILE A 9 -5.60 16.54 -8.35
CA ILE A 9 -6.42 15.31 -8.49
C ILE A 9 -5.73 14.26 -9.39
N PRO A 10 -5.26 14.57 -10.61
CA PRO A 10 -4.61 13.56 -11.46
C PRO A 10 -3.31 13.01 -10.86
N GLU A 11 -2.56 13.83 -10.11
CA GLU A 11 -1.36 13.34 -9.40
C GLU A 11 -1.72 12.40 -8.26
N LEU A 12 -2.77 12.72 -7.50
CA LEU A 12 -3.29 11.86 -6.44
C LEU A 12 -3.81 10.53 -6.99
N GLU A 13 -4.53 10.55 -8.13
CA GLU A 13 -4.98 9.33 -8.81
C GLU A 13 -3.81 8.47 -9.30
N LYS A 14 -2.81 9.10 -9.91
CA LYS A 14 -1.59 8.40 -10.31
C LYS A 14 -0.92 7.78 -9.08
N LYS A 15 -0.82 8.53 -7.97
CA LYS A 15 -0.18 8.04 -6.76
C LYS A 15 -0.95 6.90 -6.10
N LEU A 16 -2.28 6.98 -6.13
CA LEU A 16 -3.16 5.92 -5.68
C LEU A 16 -2.95 4.64 -6.50
N ALA A 17 -2.85 4.76 -7.82
CA ALA A 17 -2.55 3.61 -8.69
C ALA A 17 -1.17 3.01 -8.36
N GLU A 18 -0.12 3.83 -8.21
CA GLU A 18 1.23 3.37 -7.82
C GLU A 18 1.23 2.63 -6.47
N LEU A 19 0.46 3.10 -5.49
CA LEU A 19 0.37 2.44 -4.18
C LEU A 19 -0.41 1.12 -4.24
N LYS A 20 -1.44 1.04 -5.08
CA LYS A 20 -2.21 -0.21 -5.28
C LYS A 20 -1.37 -1.26 -5.99
N ASP A 21 -0.62 -0.86 -7.01
CA ASP A 21 0.36 -1.70 -7.69
C ASP A 21 1.44 -2.22 -6.71
N SER A 22 2.02 -1.31 -5.91
CA SER A 22 2.99 -1.68 -4.87
C SER A 22 2.41 -2.63 -3.80
N LEU A 23 1.11 -2.48 -3.48
CA LEU A 23 0.44 -3.37 -2.54
C LEU A 23 0.32 -4.78 -3.14
N GLU A 24 -0.12 -4.87 -4.40
CA GLU A 24 -0.25 -6.13 -5.13
C GLU A 24 1.09 -6.87 -5.20
N ASP A 25 2.18 -6.18 -5.59
CA ASP A 25 3.53 -6.75 -5.61
C ASP A 25 3.94 -7.36 -4.26
N ILE A 26 3.69 -6.63 -3.15
CA ILE A 26 4.05 -7.09 -1.80
C ILE A 26 3.17 -8.25 -1.35
N GLU A 27 1.88 -8.25 -1.69
CA GLU A 27 0.98 -9.35 -1.37
C GLU A 27 1.34 -10.62 -2.16
N GLU A 28 1.72 -10.47 -3.43
CA GLU A 28 2.24 -11.55 -4.26
C GLU A 28 3.56 -12.09 -3.71
N GLU A 29 4.52 -11.22 -3.37
CA GLU A 29 5.79 -11.61 -2.78
C GLU A 29 5.56 -12.37 -1.46
N ARG A 30 4.72 -11.83 -0.57
CA ARG A 30 4.33 -12.48 0.69
C ARG A 30 3.74 -13.86 0.43
N SER A 31 2.85 -13.99 -0.55
CA SER A 31 2.22 -15.26 -0.91
C SER A 31 3.23 -16.29 -1.43
N LEU A 32 4.15 -15.87 -2.30
CA LEU A 32 5.21 -16.73 -2.83
C LEU A 32 6.18 -17.18 -1.73
N VAL A 33 6.63 -16.25 -0.89
CA VAL A 33 7.54 -16.52 0.21
C VAL A 33 6.89 -17.46 1.22
N LEU A 34 5.66 -17.19 1.67
CA LEU A 34 4.92 -18.06 2.60
C LEU A 34 4.51 -19.41 1.99
N GLY A 35 4.34 -19.45 0.66
CA GLY A 35 3.99 -20.65 -0.09
C GLY A 35 5.16 -21.62 -0.32
N GLN A 36 6.41 -21.18 -0.14
CA GLN A 36 7.59 -22.04 -0.26
C GLN A 36 7.63 -23.11 0.84
N ARG A 37 7.25 -24.34 0.47
CA ARG A 37 7.33 -25.51 1.35
C ARG A 37 8.78 -25.82 1.69
N GLY A 38 9.07 -25.96 2.98
CA GLY A 38 10.41 -26.33 3.49
C GLY A 38 11.21 -25.18 4.10
N ILE A 39 10.73 -23.93 4.01
CA ILE A 39 11.33 -22.79 4.70
C ILE A 39 10.49 -22.49 5.95
N HIS A 40 11.09 -22.63 7.13
CA HIS A 40 10.48 -22.10 8.35
C HIS A 40 10.68 -20.59 8.37
N LEU A 41 9.66 -19.84 7.98
CA LEU A 41 9.70 -18.39 8.03
C LEU A 41 9.55 -17.92 9.48
N SER A 42 10.50 -17.09 9.90
CA SER A 42 10.43 -16.43 11.19
C SER A 42 9.19 -15.54 11.27
N SER A 43 8.53 -15.50 12.43
CA SER A 43 7.40 -14.58 12.69
C SER A 43 7.77 -13.12 12.44
N ALA A 44 9.06 -12.77 12.55
CA ALA A 44 9.57 -11.45 12.19
C ALA A 44 9.43 -11.12 10.69
N THR A 45 9.60 -12.10 9.80
CA THR A 45 9.43 -11.89 8.35
C THR A 45 7.96 -11.70 8.01
N VAL A 46 7.07 -12.50 8.61
CA VAL A 46 5.63 -12.33 8.46
C VAL A 46 5.19 -10.95 8.95
N GLY A 47 5.66 -10.55 10.15
CA GLY A 47 5.33 -9.24 10.72
C GLY A 47 5.86 -8.05 9.92
N LYS A 48 6.97 -8.20 9.17
CA LYS A 48 7.44 -7.16 8.24
C LYS A 48 6.45 -6.95 7.11
N TYR A 49 6.04 -8.03 6.43
CA TYR A 49 5.04 -7.93 5.36
C TYR A 49 3.73 -7.33 5.86
N GLU A 50 3.24 -7.77 7.02
CA GLU A 50 2.03 -7.24 7.63
C GLU A 50 2.14 -5.74 7.92
N ALA A 51 3.28 -5.29 8.47
CA ALA A 51 3.52 -3.89 8.73
C ALA A 51 3.61 -3.04 7.45
N GLU A 52 4.26 -3.55 6.39
CA GLU A 52 4.36 -2.85 5.11
C GLU A 52 3.00 -2.75 4.40
N ILE A 53 2.25 -3.85 4.34
CA ILE A 53 0.87 -3.90 3.84
C ILE A 53 -0.01 -2.92 4.62
N GLU A 54 0.09 -2.90 5.95
CA GLU A 54 -0.70 -1.97 6.77
C GLU A 54 -0.36 -0.51 6.46
N GLN A 55 0.93 -0.17 6.31
CA GLN A 55 1.34 1.19 5.97
C GLN A 55 0.86 1.63 4.59
N ILE A 56 0.92 0.74 3.60
CA ILE A 56 0.45 1.05 2.24
C ILE A 56 -1.06 1.24 2.24
N ASN A 57 -1.80 0.35 2.90
CA ASN A 57 -3.25 0.49 3.04
C ASN A 57 -3.66 1.79 3.76
N LYS A 58 -2.93 2.20 4.81
CA LYS A 58 -3.16 3.50 5.47
C LYS A 58 -3.02 4.66 4.47
N ARG A 59 -1.94 4.66 3.69
CA ARG A 59 -1.69 5.71 2.68
C ARG A 59 -2.74 5.71 1.56
N ILE A 60 -3.18 4.53 1.11
CA ILE A 60 -4.26 4.38 0.14
C ILE A 60 -5.55 5.02 0.68
N ASN A 61 -5.94 4.67 1.90
CA ASN A 61 -7.13 5.24 2.53
C ASN A 61 -7.04 6.77 2.67
N GLU A 62 -5.91 7.31 3.14
CA GLU A 62 -5.68 8.76 3.23
C GLU A 62 -5.84 9.45 1.86
N LEU A 63 -5.30 8.83 0.80
CA LEU A 63 -5.40 9.32 -0.58
C LEU A 63 -6.83 9.27 -1.12
N GLU A 64 -7.56 8.18 -0.88
CA GLU A 64 -8.94 8.02 -1.32
C GLU A 64 -9.87 9.00 -0.60
N GLU A 65 -9.68 9.21 0.70
CA GLU A 65 -10.42 10.22 1.46
C GLU A 65 -10.13 11.64 0.96
N LEU A 66 -8.87 11.96 0.68
CA LEU A 66 -8.48 13.26 0.15
C LEU A 66 -9.04 13.49 -1.26
N LEU A 67 -8.97 12.49 -2.14
CA LEU A 67 -9.56 12.53 -3.48
C LEU A 67 -11.07 12.75 -3.41
N ARG A 68 -11.76 12.05 -2.49
CA ARG A 68 -13.19 12.23 -2.29
C ARG A 68 -13.53 13.65 -1.83
N LYS A 69 -12.75 14.22 -0.91
CA LYS A 69 -12.92 15.61 -0.46
C LYS A 69 -12.71 16.59 -1.63
N LYS A 70 -11.59 16.47 -2.36
CA LYS A 70 -11.27 17.36 -3.51
C LYS A 70 -12.24 17.27 -4.69
N ARG A 71 -12.98 16.17 -4.83
CA ARG A 71 -13.98 15.98 -5.89
C ARG A 71 -15.38 16.47 -5.51
N CYS A 72 -15.62 16.67 -4.21
CA CYS A 72 -16.90 17.11 -3.68
C CYS A 72 -16.94 18.64 -3.44
N ASP A 73 -15.77 19.29 -3.38
CA ASP A 73 -15.56 20.74 -3.48
C ASP A 73 -15.65 21.21 -4.95
#